data_AF-A0A8T3PXJ4-F1
#
_entry.id   AF-A0A8T3PXJ4-F1
#
_cell.length_a   1.000
_cell.length_b   1.000
_cell.length_c   1.000
_cell.angle_alpha   90.00
_cell.angle_beta   90.00
_cell.angle_gamma   90.00
#
_symmetry.space_group_name_H-M   'P 1'
#
loop_
_entity.id
_entity.type
_entity.pdbx_description
1 polymer ?
#
loop_
_entity_poly.entity_id
_entity_poly.type
_entity_poly.pdbx_seq_one_letter_code
_entity_poly.pdbx_strand_id
1 'polypeptide(L)' 'MSQAERIKELLGWLKVVFAALVAIDVSLIAWLAQNFRTADAMLVVLAVIAVACITAGIVGINHAALRRIAELENLCWFGP' A
#
# COMPACT_ATOMS: atom_id res chain seq x y z
N MET A 1 18.45 5.20 17.08
CA MET A 1 17.73 4.24 16.21
C MET A 1 18.47 4.16 14.89
N SER A 2 18.98 2.99 14.50
CA SER A 2 19.62 2.83 13.19
C SER A 2 18.60 3.06 12.08
N GLN A 3 19.03 3.55 10.92
CA GLN A 3 18.11 3.77 9.81
C GLN A 3 17.37 2.49 9.40
N ALA A 4 18.03 1.34 9.53
CA ALA A 4 17.49 -0.01 9.30
C ALA A 4 16.26 -0.33 10.16
N GLU A 5 16.24 0.07 11.44
CA GLU A 5 15.09 -0.15 12.32
C GLU A 5 13.89 0.72 11.88
N ARG A 6 14.14 1.98 11.49
CA ARG A 6 13.08 2.89 10.99
C ARG A 6 12.43 2.37 9.71
N ILE A 7 13.21 1.71 8.86
CA ILE A 7 12.74 1.08 7.63
C ILE A 7 11.88 -0.13 7.95
N LYS A 8 12.34 -1.03 8.82
CA LYS A 8 11.56 -2.21 9.23
C LYS A 8 10.22 -1.81 9.82
N GLU A 9 10.20 -0.75 10.63
CA GLU A 9 8.99 -0.20 11.22
C GLU A 9 8.01 0.32 10.15
N LEU A 10 8.50 1.09 9.17
CA LEU A 10 7.69 1.55 8.03
C LEU A 10 7.14 0.39 7.18
N LEU A 11 7.95 -0.65 6.94
CA LEU A 11 7.56 -1.84 6.20
C LEU A 11 6.53 -2.68 6.97
N GLY A 12 6.65 -2.74 8.29
CA GLY A 12 5.67 -3.33 9.19
C GLY A 12 4.34 -2.59 9.16
N TRP A 13 4.37 -1.26 9.25
CA TRP A 13 3.17 -0.42 9.15
C TRP A 13 2.48 -0.56 7.79
N LEU A 14 3.26 -0.61 6.71
CA LEU A 14 2.75 -0.78 5.36
C LEU A 14 2.00 -2.10 5.16
N LYS A 15 2.53 -3.20 5.72
CA LYS A 15 1.87 -4.51 5.66
C LYS A 15 0.50 -4.50 6.36
N VAL A 16 0.37 -3.76 7.46
CA VAL A 16 -0.91 -3.60 8.17
C VAL A 16 -1.92 -2.84 7.31
N VAL A 17 -1.49 -1.74 6.67
CA VAL A 17 -2.36 -0.97 5.76
C VAL A 17 -2.77 -1.81 4.56
N PHE A 18 -1.87 -2.63 4.01
CA PHE A 18 -2.19 -3.57 2.93
C PHE A 18 -3.24 -4.60 3.36
N ALA A 19 -3.10 -5.19 4.54
CA ALA A 19 -4.09 -6.12 5.08
C ALA A 19 -5.46 -5.45 5.28
N ALA A 20 -5.49 -4.20 5.75
CA ALA A 20 -6.72 -3.43 5.88
C ALA A 20 -7.37 -3.14 4.51
N LEU A 21 -6.58 -2.83 3.49
CA LEU A 21 -7.08 -2.65 2.12
C LEU A 21 -7.70 -3.92 1.56
N VAL A 22 -7.03 -5.07 1.71
CA VAL A 22 -7.59 -6.35 1.30
C VAL A 22 -8.92 -6.64 2.03
N ALA A 23 -9.00 -6.33 3.32
CA ALA A 23 -10.25 -6.48 4.06
C ALA A 23 -11.37 -5.54 3.54
N ILE A 24 -11.02 -4.31 3.16
CA ILE A 24 -11.95 -3.36 2.53
C ILE A 24 -12.42 -3.91 1.18
N ASP A 25 -11.53 -4.43 0.34
CA ASP A 25 -11.87 -5.01 -0.96
C ASP A 25 -12.82 -6.20 -0.81
N VAL A 26 -12.51 -7.13 0.09
CA VAL A 26 -13.37 -8.28 0.38
C VAL A 26 -14.74 -7.82 0.89
N SER A 27 -14.76 -6.80 1.75
CA SER A 27 -16.02 -6.22 2.26
C SER A 27 -16.83 -5.56 1.16
N LEU A 28 -16.17 -4.88 0.21
CA LEU A 28 -16.81 -4.20 -0.90
C LEU A 28 -17.36 -5.20 -1.93
N ILE A 29 -16.62 -6.29 -2.20
CA ILE A 29 -17.08 -7.42 -3.00
C ILE A 29 -18.29 -8.08 -2.33
N ALA A 30 -18.25 -8.31 -1.01
CA ALA A 30 -19.35 -8.89 -0.26
C ALA A 30 -20.60 -7.99 -0.26
N TRP A 31 -20.43 -6.67 -0.15
CA TRP A 31 -21.51 -5.70 -0.27
C TRP A 31 -22.09 -5.67 -1.69
N LEU A 32 -21.22 -5.67 -2.71
CA LEU A 32 -21.64 -5.71 -4.10
C LEU A 32 -22.44 -6.98 -4.42
N ALA A 33 -21.99 -8.14 -3.94
CA ALA A 33 -22.70 -9.41 -4.12
C ALA A 33 -24.10 -9.40 -3.49
N GLN A 34 -24.33 -8.59 -2.45
CA GLN A 34 -25.65 -8.42 -1.83
C GLN A 34 -26.49 -7.34 -2.53
N ASN A 35 -25.86 -6.30 -3.07
CA ASN A 35 -26.55 -5.11 -3.56
C ASN A 35 -26.48 -4.95 -5.10
N PHE A 36 -26.03 -5.96 -5.84
CA PHE A 36 -25.83 -5.90 -7.30
C PHE A 36 -27.08 -5.59 -8.12
N ARG A 37 -28.29 -5.83 -7.58
CA ARG A 37 -29.57 -5.51 -8.25
C ARG A 37 -30.00 -4.04 -8.09
N THR A 38 -29.44 -3.33 -7.12
CA THR A 38 -29.86 -1.97 -6.72
C THR A 38 -28.71 -0.96 -6.80
N ALA A 39 -27.46 -1.42 -6.87
CA ALA A 39 -26.28 -0.57 -6.92
C ALA A 39 -26.01 -0.06 -8.34
N ASP A 40 -25.83 1.25 -8.46
CA ASP A 40 -25.41 1.92 -9.68
C ASP A 40 -23.95 1.55 -10.01
N ALA A 41 -23.68 1.14 -11.26
CA ALA A 41 -22.36 0.73 -11.73
C ALA A 41 -21.28 1.79 -11.47
N MET A 42 -21.67 3.05 -11.37
CA MET A 42 -20.78 4.17 -11.08
C MET A 42 -20.16 4.10 -9.67
N LEU A 43 -20.88 3.61 -8.66
CA LEU A 43 -20.34 3.43 -7.30
C LEU A 43 -19.27 2.33 -7.24
N VAL A 44 -19.47 1.27 -8.01
CA VAL A 44 -18.53 0.15 -8.11
C VAL A 44 -17.22 0.59 -8.74
N VAL A 45 -17.31 1.35 -9.85
CA VAL A 45 -16.14 1.89 -10.54
C VAL A 45 -15.37 2.87 -9.65
N LEU A 46 -16.08 3.73 -8.91
CA LEU A 46 -15.43 4.69 -8.01
C LEU A 46 -14.67 4.01 -6.87
N ALA A 47 -15.23 2.92 -6.31
CA ALA A 47 -14.59 2.14 -5.26
C ALA A 47 -13.32 1.44 -5.77
N VAL A 48 -13.37 0.83 -6.96
CA VAL A 48 -12.19 0.19 -7.58
C VAL A 48 -11.09 1.21 -7.86
N ILE A 49 -11.45 2.41 -8.36
CA ILE A 49 -10.48 3.49 -8.60
C ILE A 49 -9.85 3.96 -7.29
N ALA A 50 -10.62 4.13 -6.22
CA ALA A 50 -10.11 4.54 -4.92
C ALA A 50 -9.08 3.52 -4.38
N VAL A 51 -9.38 2.23 -4.46
CA VAL A 51 -8.48 1.14 -4.05
C VAL A 51 -7.21 1.13 -4.88
N ALA A 52 -7.32 1.26 -6.20
CA ALA A 52 -6.18 1.29 -7.09
C ALA A 52 -5.24 2.49 -6.82
N CYS A 53 -5.80 3.67 -6.61
CA CYS A 53 -5.03 4.88 -6.26
C CYS A 53 -4.30 4.74 -4.92
N ILE A 54 -4.97 4.21 -3.89
CA ILE A 54 -4.36 4.02 -2.57
C ILE A 54 -3.24 2.97 -2.65
N THR A 55 -3.48 1.87 -3.35
CA THR A 55 -2.48 0.81 -3.58
C THR A 55 -1.26 1.34 -4.34
N ALA A 56 -1.47 2.14 -5.39
CA ALA A 56 -0.38 2.74 -6.15
C ALA A 56 0.45 3.72 -5.31
N GLY A 57 -0.19 4.53 -4.47
CA GLY A 57 0.49 5.43 -3.54
C GLY A 57 1.37 4.68 -2.54
N ILE A 58 0.85 3.57 -2.00
CA ILE A 58 1.57 2.68 -1.08
C ILE A 58 2.80 2.06 -1.76
N VAL A 59 2.63 1.51 -2.97
CA VAL A 59 3.74 0.92 -3.73
C VAL A 59 4.79 1.99 -4.07
N GLY A 60 4.36 3.19 -4.47
CA GLY A 60 5.26 4.29 -4.79
C GLY A 60 6.11 4.72 -3.60
N ILE A 61 5.50 4.89 -2.42
CA ILE A 61 6.22 5.23 -1.19
C ILE A 61 7.17 4.11 -0.78
N ASN A 62 6.73 2.84 -0.87
CA ASN A 62 7.57 1.69 -0.56
C ASN A 62 8.81 1.63 -1.47
N HIS A 63 8.61 1.89 -2.76
CA HIS A 63 9.69 1.84 -3.74
C HIS A 63 10.66 3.03 -3.59
N ALA A 64 10.15 4.20 -3.21
CA ALA A 64 10.96 5.37 -2.89
C ALA A 64 11.77 5.17 -1.61
N ALA A 65 11.18 4.54 -0.59
CA ALA A 65 11.87 4.14 0.62
C ALA A 65 13.00 3.15 0.28
N LEU A 66 12.72 2.09 -0.47
CA LEU A 66 13.73 1.11 -0.89
C LEU A 66 14.91 1.72 -1.64
N ARG A 67 14.65 2.67 -2.54
CA ARG A 67 15.72 3.36 -3.29
C ARG A 67 16.67 4.13 -2.37
N ARG A 68 16.12 4.83 -1.37
CA ARG A 68 16.96 5.58 -0.41
C ARG A 68 17.82 4.69 0.47
N ILE A 69 17.35 3.47 0.73
CA ILE A 69 18.12 2.47 1.48
C ILE A 69 19.31 1.99 0.65
N ALA A 70 19.06 1.67 -0.62
CA ALA A 70 20.11 1.23 -1.55
C ALA A 70 21.18 2.31 -1.78
N GLU A 71 20.80 3.59 -1.80
CA GLU A 71 21.77 4.70 -1.86
C GLU A 71 22.65 4.79 -0.60
N LEU A 72 22.07 4.58 0.59
CA LEU A 72 22.80 4.65 1.85
C LEU A 72 23.71 3.44 2.10
N GLU A 73 23.30 2.25 1.64
CA GLU A 73 24.12 1.04 1.68
C GLU A 73 25.36 1.19 0.78
N ASN A 74 25.22 1.80 -0.40
CA ASN A 74 26.34 2.10 -1.28
C ASN A 74 27.30 3.16 -0.71
N LEU A 75 26.78 4.16 0.01
CA LEU A 75 27.62 5.16 0.69
C LEU A 75 28.40 4.57 1.87
N CYS A 76 27.83 3.58 2.57
CA CYS A 76 28.50 2.92 3.70
C CYS A 76 29.61 1.96 3.24
N TRP A 77 29.49 1.38 2.03
CA TRP A 77 30.49 0.47 1.45
C TRP A 77 31.67 1.21 0.78
N PHE A 78 31.51 2.47 0.39
CA PHE A 78 32.56 3.32 -0.21
C PHE A 78 33.16 4.38 0.73
N GLY A 79 32.95 4.25 2.05
CA GLY A 79 33.65 5.06 3.04
C GLY A 79 35.08 4.55 3.23
N PRO A 80 36.15 5.32 2.92
CA PRO A 80 37.53 4.95 3.23
C PRO A 80 37.80 4.85 4.74
#